data_AF-A0A7J4RUN3-F1
#
_entry.id   AF-A0A7J4RUN3-F1
#
_cell.length_a   1.000
_cell.length_b   1.000
_cell.length_c   1.000
_cell.angle_alpha   90.00
_cell.angle_beta   90.00
_cell.angle_gamma   90.00
#
_symmetry.space_group_name_H-M   'P 1'
#
loop_
_entity.id
_entity.type
_entity.pdbx_description
1 polymer ?
#
loop_
_entity_poly.entity_id
_entity_poly.type
_entity_poly.pdbx_seq_one_letter_code
_entity_poly.pdbx_strand_id
1 'polypeptide(L)' 'MRVAVSLVLCMLLALVPATYVQAAPSDDTQWPGDPIDSHVHMTWAAMTIEVNEWADDYPEIVDLMSAGESELGRALWVVR' A
#
# COMPACT_ATOMS: atom_id res chain seq x y z
N MET A 1 -51.22 -0.32 8.47
CA MET A 1 -50.17 -0.81 9.39
C MET A 1 -48.97 -1.43 8.67
N ARG A 2 -49.15 -2.25 7.62
CA ARG A 2 -48.06 -2.90 6.87
C ARG A 2 -47.01 -1.93 6.28
N VAL A 3 -47.46 -0.83 5.67
CA VAL A 3 -46.57 0.18 5.03
C VAL A 3 -45.74 0.96 6.06
N ALA A 4 -46.33 1.29 7.22
CA ALA A 4 -45.63 2.00 8.29
C ALA A 4 -44.51 1.13 8.90
N VAL A 5 -44.75 -0.18 9.06
CA VAL A 5 -43.74 -1.13 9.55
C VAL A 5 -42.57 -1.24 8.56
N SER A 6 -42.85 -1.29 7.25
CA SER A 6 -41.79 -1.33 6.23
C SER A 6 -40.94 -0.06 6.20
N LEU A 7 -41.56 1.12 6.35
CA LEU A 7 -40.84 2.40 6.38
C LEU A 7 -39.92 2.53 7.59
N VAL A 8 -40.42 2.12 8.77
CA VAL A 8 -39.63 2.12 10.01
C VAL A 8 -38.46 1.15 9.90
N LEU A 9 -38.67 -0.02 9.30
CA LEU A 9 -37.59 -0.98 9.06
C LEU A 9 -36.52 -0.41 8.12
N CYS A 10 -36.90 0.24 7.01
CA CYS A 10 -35.93 0.86 6.10
C CYS A 10 -35.12 1.99 6.76
N MET A 11 -35.74 2.82 7.60
CA MET A 11 -35.02 3.86 8.33
C MET A 11 -34.05 3.27 9.38
N LEU A 12 -34.41 2.15 10.02
CA LEU A 12 -33.53 1.45 10.96
C LEU A 12 -32.32 0.84 10.26
N LEU A 13 -32.48 0.28 9.05
CA LEU A 13 -31.36 -0.24 8.26
C LEU A 13 -30.38 0.87 7.81
N ALA A 14 -30.86 2.10 7.60
CA ALA A 14 -30.02 3.24 7.22
C ALA A 14 -29.14 3.78 8.36
N LEU A 15 -29.44 3.41 9.62
CA LEU A 15 -28.61 3.74 10.79
C LEU A 15 -27.46 2.77 11.00
N VAL A 16 -27.43 1.65 10.27
CA VAL A 16 -26.29 0.73 10.32
C VAL A 16 -25.15 1.40 9.55
N PRO A 17 -24.01 1.72 10.18
CA PRO A 17 -22.86 2.24 9.46
C PRO A 17 -22.50 1.23 8.37
N ALA A 18 -22.29 1.70 7.14
CA ALA A 18 -21.74 0.89 6.08
C ALA A 18 -20.33 0.47 6.52
N THR A 19 -20.23 -0.69 7.17
CA THR A 19 -18.94 -1.28 7.53
C THR A 19 -18.32 -1.69 6.21
N TYR A 20 -17.43 -0.85 5.71
CA TYR A 20 -16.46 -1.25 4.73
C TYR A 20 -15.63 -2.35 5.39
N VAL A 21 -15.65 -3.54 4.81
CA VAL A 21 -14.75 -4.61 5.22
C VAL A 21 -13.36 -4.16 4.79
N GLN A 22 -12.60 -3.54 5.70
CA GLN A 22 -11.16 -3.51 5.53
C GLN A 22 -10.72 -4.96 5.69
N ALA A 23 -10.01 -5.48 4.68
CA ALA A 23 -9.24 -6.68 4.88
C ALA A 23 -8.41 -6.45 6.16
N ALA A 24 -8.60 -7.30 7.17
CA ALA A 24 -7.66 -7.34 8.27
C ALA A 24 -6.27 -7.53 7.65
N PRO A 25 -5.23 -6.84 8.13
CA PRO A 25 -3.88 -7.16 7.68
C PRO A 25 -3.74 -8.66 7.89
N SER A 26 -3.56 -9.40 6.79
CA SER A 26 -2.98 -10.72 6.90
C SER A 26 -1.70 -10.52 7.71
N ASP A 27 -1.34 -11.48 8.57
CA ASP A 27 0.04 -11.58 9.02
C ASP A 27 0.88 -11.79 7.75
N ASP A 28 1.19 -10.67 7.10
CA ASP A 28 1.73 -10.63 5.76
C ASP A 28 3.12 -11.24 5.91
N THR A 29 3.35 -12.27 5.12
CA THR A 29 4.70 -12.77 4.88
C THR A 29 5.40 -11.66 4.12
N GLN A 30 5.84 -10.62 4.83
CA GLN A 30 6.45 -9.43 4.26
C GLN A 30 7.77 -9.88 3.65
N TRP A 31 7.80 -9.93 2.33
CA TRP A 31 8.99 -10.32 1.60
C TRP A 31 10.06 -9.25 1.86
N PRO A 32 11.36 -9.61 1.96
CA PRO A 32 12.41 -8.60 2.07
C PRO A 32 12.28 -7.59 0.92
N GLY A 33 12.11 -6.31 1.26
CA GLY A 33 11.93 -5.23 0.28
C GLY A 33 10.50 -4.91 -0.13
N ASP A 34 9.49 -5.54 0.47
CA ASP A 34 8.11 -5.13 0.30
C ASP A 34 7.92 -3.77 1.00
N PRO A 35 7.55 -2.70 0.27
CA PRO A 35 7.49 -1.35 0.83
C PRO A 35 6.50 -1.26 2.01
N ILE A 36 6.68 -0.22 2.85
CA ILE A 36 5.84 0.01 4.04
C ILE A 36 4.34 -0.10 3.75
N ASP A 37 3.90 0.31 2.56
CA ASP A 37 2.55 0.05 2.05
C ASP A 37 2.56 -0.25 0.54
N SER A 38 2.53 -1.53 0.19
CA SER A 38 2.44 -2.00 -1.20
C SER A 38 1.11 -1.72 -1.89
N HIS A 39 0.11 -1.23 -1.16
CA HIS A 39 -1.23 -0.92 -1.69
C HIS A 39 -1.39 0.56 -2.07
N VAL A 40 -0.36 1.38 -1.91
CA VAL A 40 -0.41 2.82 -2.19
C VAL A 40 0.63 3.23 -3.23
N HIS A 41 0.28 4.20 -4.06
CA HIS A 41 1.23 4.82 -4.99
C HIS A 41 2.27 5.65 -4.23
N MET A 42 3.53 5.25 -4.32
CA MET A 42 4.64 5.98 -3.71
C MET A 42 5.21 7.05 -4.66
N THR A 43 5.72 8.11 -4.06
CA THR A 43 6.49 9.11 -4.81
C THR A 43 7.87 8.55 -5.14
N TRP A 44 8.52 9.12 -6.15
CA TRP A 44 9.92 8.79 -6.49
C TRP A 44 10.84 8.92 -5.28
N ALA A 45 10.71 10.00 -4.48
CA ALA A 45 11.57 10.22 -3.32
C ALA A 45 11.36 9.18 -2.21
N ALA A 46 10.11 8.78 -1.96
CA ALA A 46 9.81 7.71 -1.02
C ALA A 46 10.38 6.38 -1.50
N MET A 47 10.16 6.03 -2.77
CA MET A 47 10.71 4.80 -3.36
C MET A 47 12.24 4.78 -3.32
N THR A 48 12.92 5.91 -3.54
CA THR A 48 14.38 6.00 -3.42
C THR A 48 14.86 5.63 -2.02
N ILE A 49 14.18 6.08 -0.97
CA ILE A 49 14.57 5.76 0.41
C ILE A 49 14.40 4.25 0.64
N GLU A 50 13.24 3.70 0.29
CA GLU A 50 12.89 2.30 0.53
C GLU A 50 13.83 1.32 -0.17
N VAL A 51 14.20 1.57 -1.44
CA VAL A 51 15.13 0.67 -2.15
C VAL A 51 16.56 0.76 -1.62
N ASN A 52 16.99 1.91 -1.09
CA ASN A 52 18.30 2.04 -0.45
C ASN A 52 18.31 1.29 0.89
N GLU A 53 17.28 1.48 1.71
CA GLU A 53 17.13 0.75 2.98
C GLU A 53 17.07 -0.77 2.74
N TRP A 54 16.35 -1.23 1.71
CA TRP A 54 16.32 -2.66 1.36
C TRP A 54 17.70 -3.23 1.02
N ALA A 55 18.51 -2.48 0.27
CA ALA A 55 19.87 -2.89 -0.09
C ALA A 55 20.83 -2.85 1.11
N ASP A 56 20.65 -1.88 2.01
CA ASP A 56 21.43 -1.76 3.24
C ASP A 56 21.10 -2.88 4.25
N ASP A 57 19.84 -3.26 4.35
CA ASP A 57 19.35 -4.28 5.29
C ASP A 57 19.64 -5.72 4.84
N TYR A 58 19.61 -5.98 3.52
CA TYR A 58 19.79 -7.32 2.94
C TYR A 58 20.86 -7.37 1.82
N PRO A 59 22.10 -6.93 2.08
CA PRO A 59 23.16 -6.84 1.07
C PRO A 59 23.60 -8.21 0.52
N GLU A 60 23.23 -9.30 1.17
CA GLU A 60 23.52 -10.66 0.73
C GLU A 60 22.64 -11.15 -0.43
N ILE A 61 21.49 -10.50 -0.64
CA ILE A 61 20.53 -10.86 -1.70
C ILE A 61 20.07 -9.67 -2.56
N VAL A 62 20.41 -8.43 -2.19
CA VAL A 62 19.99 -7.22 -2.91
C VAL A 62 21.23 -6.46 -3.39
N ASP A 63 21.36 -6.30 -4.71
CA ASP A 63 22.35 -5.41 -5.32
C ASP A 63 21.63 -4.23 -6.00
N LEU A 64 21.71 -3.04 -5.37
CA LEU A 64 21.14 -1.81 -5.91
C LEU A 64 22.17 -1.09 -6.79
N MET A 65 21.93 -1.09 -8.09
CA MET A 65 22.81 -0.47 -9.07
C MET A 65 22.22 0.83 -9.62
N SER A 66 23.08 1.85 -9.81
CA SER A 66 22.69 3.05 -10.56
C SER A 66 22.50 2.73 -12.05
N ALA A 67 21.36 3.14 -12.59
CA ALA A 67 21.05 3.10 -14.02
C ALA A 67 21.26 4.47 -14.71
N GLY A 68 21.89 5.43 -14.02
CA GLY A 68 22.11 6.79 -14.51
C GLY A 68 21.05 7.78 -14.03
N GLU A 69 20.87 8.85 -14.80
CA GLU A 69 19.88 9.90 -14.51
C GLU A 69 18.89 10.04 -15.66
N SER A 70 17.65 10.37 -15.31
CA SER A 70 16.63 10.77 -16.28
C SER A 70 16.88 12.17 -16.84
N GLU A 71 16.18 12.51 -17.92
CA GLU A 71 16.19 13.85 -18.54
C GLU A 71 15.88 15.00 -17.56
N LEU A 72 15.16 14.71 -16.46
CA LEU A 72 14.80 15.69 -15.43
C LEU A 72 15.74 15.63 -14.20
N GLY A 73 16.89 14.97 -14.30
CA GLY A 73 17.90 14.89 -13.23
C GLY A 73 17.51 14.00 -12.05
N ARG A 74 16.52 13.11 -12.24
CA ARG A 74 16.22 12.08 -11.22
C ARG A 74 17.09 10.86 -11.44
N ALA A 75 17.75 10.40 -10.37
CA ALA A 75 18.46 9.14 -10.37
C ALA A 75 17.52 7.98 -10.75
N LEU A 76 18.06 7.02 -11.48
CA LEU A 76 17.41 5.77 -11.85
C LEU A 76 18.20 4.61 -11.24
N TRP A 77 17.49 3.57 -10.84
CA TRP A 77 18.07 2.41 -10.17
C TRP A 77 17.49 1.10 -10.68
N VAL A 78 18.28 0.04 -10.54
CA VAL A 78 17.88 -1.34 -10.81
C VAL A 78 18.30 -2.18 -9.62
N VAL A 79 17.41 -3.06 -9.17
CA VAL A 79 17.72 -4.11 -8.20
C VAL A 79 17.96 -5.41 -8.95
N ARG A 80 19.01 -6.15 -8.59
CA ARG A 80 19.38 -7.44 -9.21
C ARG A 80 19.39 -8.58 -8.19
#